data_AF-K9PJA1-F1
#
_entry.id   AF-K9PJA1-F1
#
_cell.length_a   1.000
_cell.length_b   1.000
_cell.length_c   1.000
_cell.angle_alpha   90.00
_cell.angle_beta   90.00
_cell.angle_gamma   90.00
#
_symmetry.space_group_name_H-M   'P 1'
#
loop_
_entity.id
_entity.type
_entity.pdbx_description
1 polymer ?
#
loop_
_entity_poly.entity_id
_entity_poly.type
_entity_poly.pdbx_seq_one_letter_code
_entity_poly.pdbx_strand_id
1 'polypeptide(L)'
;MVSGEGAIYFSILSMILFTEAILRLGYSLRTPYHYQNYPTSNLITMPENFYPLLIAFFILFTVILIFVLSVDWNQLAKLYRTDEPAPANLSRLEYGLVGMAYYKGSLNVGVTPQGLYLSIFPLFNFGLPPLLIPWSAIRKIEPANQLFTQRFRLYLTKPDVKIVLRKEALEGARKYLAAQGIEWI
;
A
#
# COMPACT_ATOMS: atom_id res chain seq x y z
N MET A 1 -14.27 -16.99 5.47
CA MET A 1 -14.27 -15.74 6.25
C MET A 1 -13.51 -14.71 5.43
N VAL A 2 -14.19 -13.62 5.06
CA VAL A 2 -13.88 -12.73 3.92
C VAL A 2 -12.39 -12.42 3.78
N SER A 3 -11.80 -12.94 2.70
CA SER A 3 -10.48 -12.57 2.21
C SER A 3 -10.54 -11.10 1.80
N GLY A 4 -9.87 -10.22 2.56
CA GLY A 4 -9.71 -8.79 2.25
C GLY A 4 -8.81 -8.58 1.04
N GLU A 5 -9.21 -9.16 -0.08
CA GLU A 5 -8.49 -9.21 -1.34
C GLU A 5 -8.45 -7.84 -2.00
N GLY A 6 -7.36 -7.12 -1.76
CA GLY A 6 -6.55 -6.67 -2.87
C GLY A 6 -6.89 -5.37 -3.60
N ALA A 7 -7.75 -4.49 -3.07
CA ALA A 7 -8.32 -3.39 -3.84
C ALA A 7 -7.45 -2.11 -4.01
N ILE A 8 -6.42 -1.85 -3.18
CA ILE A 8 -5.90 -0.46 -3.04
C ILE A 8 -4.77 -0.07 -4.01
N TYR A 9 -3.82 -0.96 -4.33
CA TYR A 9 -2.67 -0.58 -5.19
C TYR A 9 -2.76 -1.08 -6.62
N PHE A 10 -3.41 -2.22 -6.86
CA PHE A 10 -3.71 -2.66 -8.23
C PHE A 10 -4.67 -1.67 -8.90
N SER A 11 -5.44 -0.89 -8.13
CA SER A 11 -6.34 0.16 -8.64
C SER A 11 -5.62 1.46 -8.98
N ILE A 12 -4.67 1.98 -8.19
CA ILE A 12 -4.05 3.30 -8.52
C ILE A 12 -3.24 3.24 -9.81
N LEU A 13 -2.32 2.28 -9.96
CA LEU A 13 -1.49 2.20 -11.16
C LEU A 13 -2.30 1.77 -12.39
N SER A 14 -3.25 0.83 -12.23
CA SER A 14 -4.15 0.47 -13.34
C SER A 14 -5.09 1.61 -13.69
N MET A 15 -5.55 2.42 -12.74
CA MET A 15 -6.44 3.54 -12.99
C MET A 15 -5.71 4.75 -13.56
N ILE A 16 -4.43 5.00 -13.20
CA ILE A 16 -3.57 5.98 -13.88
C ILE A 16 -3.34 5.56 -15.33
N LEU A 17 -2.97 4.30 -15.56
CA LEU A 17 -2.82 3.76 -16.92
C LEU A 17 -4.14 3.75 -17.70
N PHE A 18 -5.27 3.51 -17.03
CA PHE A 18 -6.61 3.58 -17.62
C PHE A 18 -7.03 5.02 -17.93
N THR A 19 -6.68 5.98 -17.07
CA THR A 19 -6.94 7.42 -17.31
C THR A 19 -6.08 7.93 -18.45
N GLU A 20 -4.79 7.55 -18.50
CA GLU A 20 -3.92 7.77 -19.66
C GLU A 20 -4.49 7.14 -20.93
N ALA A 21 -5.02 5.91 -20.86
CA ALA A 21 -5.64 5.24 -22.00
C ALA A 21 -6.93 5.96 -22.47
N ILE A 22 -7.80 6.39 -21.54
CA ILE A 22 -9.01 7.17 -21.85
C ILE A 22 -8.64 8.53 -22.44
N LEU A 23 -7.66 9.22 -21.88
CA LEU A 23 -7.17 10.49 -22.41
C LEU A 23 -6.58 10.28 -23.80
N ARG A 24 -5.72 9.28 -24.00
CA ARG A 24 -5.16 8.95 -25.33
C ARG A 24 -6.24 8.57 -26.35
N LEU A 25 -7.28 7.84 -25.94
CA LEU A 25 -8.43 7.53 -26.80
C LEU A 25 -9.24 8.79 -27.14
N GLY A 26 -9.51 9.65 -26.16
CA GLY A 26 -10.21 10.93 -26.36
C GLY A 26 -9.42 11.92 -27.22
N TYR A 27 -8.10 11.98 -27.07
CA TYR A 27 -7.20 12.79 -27.91
C TYR A 27 -7.04 12.22 -29.33
N SER A 28 -6.96 10.89 -29.48
CA SER A 28 -6.88 10.23 -30.79
C SER A 28 -8.09 10.56 -31.67
N LEU A 29 -9.29 10.58 -31.08
CA LEU A 29 -10.53 10.97 -31.75
C LEU A 29 -10.58 12.47 -32.15
N ARG A 30 -9.63 13.29 -31.69
CA ARG A 30 -9.56 14.73 -31.98
C ARG A 30 -8.48 15.09 -33.01
N THR A 31 -7.63 14.14 -33.41
CA THR A 31 -6.66 14.39 -34.48
C THR A 31 -7.29 14.17 -35.86
N PRO A 32 -7.16 15.11 -36.81
CA PRO A 32 -7.75 14.98 -38.14
C PRO A 32 -6.85 14.10 -39.03
N TYR A 33 -6.71 12.82 -38.71
CA TYR A 33 -6.13 11.86 -39.65
C TYR A 33 -7.26 11.22 -40.47
N HIS A 34 -7.53 11.79 -41.65
CA HIS A 34 -8.30 11.20 -42.76
C HIS A 34 -9.52 10.32 -42.38
N TYR A 35 -10.53 10.89 -41.74
CA TYR A 35 -11.85 10.28 -41.51
C TYR A 35 -12.91 10.72 -42.53
N GLN A 36 -12.53 10.90 -43.80
CA GLN A 36 -13.41 11.57 -44.77
C GLN A 36 -14.65 10.74 -45.17
N ASN A 37 -14.74 9.45 -44.81
CA ASN A 37 -15.77 8.53 -45.31
C ASN A 37 -16.62 7.82 -44.24
N TYR A 38 -16.54 8.22 -42.96
CA TYR A 38 -17.43 7.65 -41.93
C TYR A 38 -18.62 8.58 -41.66
N PRO A 39 -19.87 8.08 -41.67
CA PRO A 39 -21.03 8.89 -41.33
C PRO A 39 -20.89 9.39 -39.88
N THR A 40 -20.72 10.70 -39.73
CA THR A 40 -20.59 11.40 -38.45
C THR A 40 -21.83 11.28 -37.55
N SER A 41 -22.95 10.79 -38.10
CA SER A 41 -24.22 10.56 -37.39
C SER A 41 -24.14 9.48 -36.30
N ASN A 42 -23.09 8.67 -36.27
CA ASN A 42 -22.90 7.59 -35.28
C ASN A 42 -21.77 7.87 -34.28
N LEU A 43 -21.21 9.10 -34.26
CA LEU A 43 -20.21 9.47 -33.28
C LEU A 43 -20.91 9.73 -31.93
N ILE A 44 -20.69 8.83 -30.97
CA ILE A 44 -21.10 9.03 -29.58
C ILE A 44 -20.31 10.24 -29.04
N THR A 45 -20.98 11.39 -28.93
CA THR A 45 -20.41 12.57 -28.30
C THR A 45 -20.52 12.39 -26.78
N MET A 46 -19.40 12.54 -26.08
CA MET A 46 -19.42 12.53 -24.62
C MET A 46 -20.15 13.79 -24.12
N PRO A 47 -21.01 13.69 -23.10
CA PRO A 47 -21.63 14.85 -22.47
C PRO A 47 -20.59 15.88 -22.03
N GLU A 48 -20.90 17.18 -22.16
CA GLU A 48 -19.97 18.27 -21.81
C GLU A 48 -19.48 18.22 -20.35
N ASN A 49 -20.27 17.63 -19.46
CA ASN A 49 -19.94 17.45 -18.05
C ASN A 49 -19.14 16.18 -17.73
N PHE A 50 -18.85 15.32 -18.71
CA PHE A 50 -18.17 14.04 -18.46
C PHE A 50 -16.75 14.22 -17.88
N TYR A 51 -15.92 15.05 -18.51
CA TYR A 51 -14.55 15.29 -18.07
C TYR A 51 -14.42 15.96 -16.68
N PRO A 52 -15.15 17.05 -16.35
CA PRO A 52 -15.07 17.64 -15.02
C PRO A 52 -15.57 16.70 -13.92
N LEU A 53 -16.60 15.89 -14.18
CA LEU A 53 -17.07 14.86 -13.24
C LEU A 53 -16.02 13.76 -13.04
N LEU A 54 -15.36 13.32 -14.11
CA LEU A 54 -14.28 12.34 -14.04
C LEU A 54 -13.10 12.85 -13.21
N ILE A 55 -12.70 14.11 -13.43
CA ILE A 55 -11.62 14.77 -12.67
C ILE A 55 -12.02 14.90 -11.19
N ALA A 56 -13.22 15.39 -10.91
CA ALA A 56 -13.71 15.55 -9.54
C ALA A 56 -13.77 14.20 -8.79
N PHE A 57 -14.27 13.17 -9.46
CA PHE A 57 -14.28 11.80 -8.94
C PHE A 57 -12.87 11.30 -8.64
N PHE A 58 -11.91 11.53 -9.55
CA PHE A 58 -10.53 11.10 -9.37
C PHE A 58 -9.84 11.79 -8.19
N ILE A 59 -10.05 13.10 -8.03
CA ILE A 59 -9.51 13.87 -6.89
C ILE A 59 -10.11 13.32 -5.58
N LEU A 60 -11.44 13.17 -5.52
CA LEU A 60 -12.13 12.67 -4.34
C LEU A 60 -11.65 11.25 -3.97
N PHE A 61 -11.56 10.35 -4.96
CA PHE A 61 -11.06 9.00 -4.76
C PHE A 61 -9.63 8.99 -4.22
N THR A 62 -8.74 9.81 -4.80
CA THR A 62 -7.34 9.92 -4.37
C THR A 62 -7.23 10.43 -2.93
N VAL A 63 -8.01 11.44 -2.56
CA VAL A 63 -8.04 11.99 -1.19
C VAL A 63 -8.51 10.94 -0.18
N ILE A 64 -9.60 10.23 -0.48
CA ILE A 64 -10.11 9.14 0.38
C ILE A 64 -9.04 8.05 0.53
N LEU A 65 -8.34 7.70 -0.55
CA LEU A 65 -7.33 6.67 -0.53
C LEU A 65 -6.12 7.04 0.33
N ILE A 66 -5.59 8.26 0.16
CA ILE A 66 -4.50 8.78 0.99
C ILE A 66 -4.93 8.81 2.46
N PHE A 67 -6.17 9.23 2.74
CA PHE A 67 -6.71 9.23 4.09
C PHE A 67 -6.68 7.83 4.70
N VAL A 68 -7.25 6.82 4.02
CA VAL A 68 -7.28 5.44 4.51
C VAL A 68 -5.87 4.88 4.75
N LEU A 69 -4.92 5.14 3.85
CA LEU A 69 -3.52 4.72 4.03
C LEU A 69 -2.86 5.39 5.25
N SER A 70 -3.25 6.64 5.53
CA SER A 70 -2.61 7.47 6.55
C SER A 70 -3.16 7.24 7.96
N VAL A 71 -4.41 6.81 8.14
CA VAL A 71 -5.03 6.72 9.48
C VAL A 71 -4.22 5.84 10.44
N ASP A 72 -4.00 4.58 10.10
CA ASP A 72 -3.30 3.63 10.98
C ASP A 72 -1.79 3.87 11.00
N TRP A 73 -1.23 4.31 9.87
CA TRP A 73 0.18 4.66 9.80
C TRP A 73 0.52 5.84 10.70
N ASN A 74 -0.33 6.88 10.72
CA ASN A 74 -0.14 8.04 11.59
C ASN A 74 -0.31 7.68 13.07
N GLN A 75 -1.18 6.71 13.40
CA GLN A 75 -1.27 6.20 14.76
C GLN A 75 0.03 5.53 15.20
N LEU A 76 0.62 4.71 14.33
CA LEU A 76 1.94 4.11 14.58
C LEU A 76 3.03 5.18 14.67
N ALA A 77 3.03 6.16 13.76
CA ALA A 77 4.02 7.24 13.70
C ALA A 77 4.07 8.09 14.97
N LYS A 78 2.93 8.27 15.67
CA LYS A 78 2.91 8.98 16.96
C LYS A 78 3.79 8.33 18.02
N LEU A 79 4.02 7.02 17.94
CA LEU A 79 4.75 6.24 18.94
C LEU A 79 6.10 5.72 18.44
N TYR A 80 6.20 5.44 17.15
CA TYR A 80 7.31 4.68 16.56
C TYR A 80 7.98 5.38 15.38
N ARG A 81 7.66 6.65 15.11
CA ARG A 81 8.38 7.41 14.08
C ARG A 81 9.88 7.41 14.40
N THR A 82 10.69 7.21 13.37
CA THR A 82 12.14 7.27 13.47
C THR A 82 12.71 8.19 12.41
N ASP A 83 13.88 8.76 12.69
CA ASP A 83 14.73 9.45 11.71
C ASP A 83 16.00 8.64 11.41
N GLU A 84 16.09 7.40 11.91
CA GLU A 84 17.20 6.49 11.61
C GLU A 84 17.21 6.11 10.13
N PRO A 85 18.41 5.99 9.52
CA PRO A 85 18.52 5.56 8.14
C PRO A 85 18.02 4.12 7.97
N ALA A 86 17.51 3.81 6.79
CA ALA A 86 17.06 2.46 6.49
C ALA A 86 18.20 1.44 6.69
N PRO A 87 17.93 0.29 7.36
CA PRO A 87 18.96 -0.68 7.67
C PRO A 87 19.48 -1.38 6.39
N ALA A 88 20.70 -1.93 6.46
CA ALA A 88 21.32 -2.58 5.30
C ALA A 88 20.55 -3.82 4.79
N ASN A 89 19.89 -4.54 5.69
CA ASN A 89 19.09 -5.74 5.41
C ASN A 89 17.61 -5.41 5.12
N LEU A 90 17.33 -4.28 4.47
CA LEU A 90 15.99 -3.87 4.11
C LEU A 90 15.41 -4.76 2.98
N SER A 91 14.38 -5.52 3.29
CA SER A 91 13.54 -6.15 2.27
C SER A 91 12.62 -5.11 1.64
N ARG A 92 12.74 -4.92 0.33
CA ARG A 92 12.06 -3.84 -0.40
C ARG A 92 10.87 -4.38 -1.19
N LEU A 93 9.87 -3.53 -1.42
CA LEU A 93 8.70 -3.85 -2.24
C LEU A 93 7.95 -5.09 -1.73
N GLU A 94 7.83 -5.17 -0.41
CA GLU A 94 7.12 -6.22 0.30
C GLU A 94 5.60 -6.06 0.20
N TYR A 95 4.94 -7.16 0.55
CA TYR A 95 3.49 -7.25 0.64
C TYR A 95 3.11 -7.41 2.11
N GLY A 96 2.26 -6.52 2.61
CA GLY A 96 1.85 -6.56 4.01
C GLY A 96 0.60 -5.75 4.31
N LEU A 97 -0.06 -6.10 5.43
CA LEU A 97 -1.15 -5.33 5.99
C LEU A 97 -0.60 -4.46 7.13
N VAL A 98 -0.94 -3.17 7.15
CA VAL A 98 -0.76 -2.30 8.31
C VAL A 98 -2.09 -1.61 8.59
N GLY A 99 -2.70 -1.96 9.72
CA GLY A 99 -4.05 -1.59 10.07
C GLY A 99 -5.07 -2.10 9.07
N MET A 100 -5.83 -1.18 8.47
CA MET A 100 -6.80 -1.46 7.42
C MET A 100 -6.19 -1.46 6.01
N ALA A 101 -4.96 -0.99 5.84
CA ALA A 101 -4.34 -0.80 4.54
C ALA A 101 -3.45 -1.99 4.15
N TYR A 102 -3.65 -2.53 2.94
CA TYR A 102 -2.80 -3.57 2.37
C TYR A 102 -1.84 -2.97 1.34
N TYR A 103 -0.56 -2.98 1.68
CA TYR A 103 0.54 -2.48 0.87
C TYR A 103 1.04 -3.60 -0.05
N LYS A 104 0.89 -3.44 -1.37
CA LYS A 104 1.35 -4.41 -2.37
C LYS A 104 2.55 -3.85 -3.11
N GLY A 105 3.74 -4.34 -2.80
CA GLY A 105 4.95 -3.89 -3.49
C GLY A 105 5.36 -2.47 -3.12
N SER A 106 4.86 -1.93 -2.01
CA SER A 106 5.16 -0.57 -1.56
C SER A 106 5.67 -0.49 -0.13
N LEU A 107 5.63 -1.58 0.62
CA LEU A 107 6.17 -1.64 1.96
C LEU A 107 7.64 -2.06 1.91
N ASN A 108 8.50 -1.44 2.72
CA ASN A 108 9.85 -1.94 2.97
C ASN A 108 9.94 -2.36 4.44
N VAL A 109 10.56 -3.50 4.69
CA VAL A 109 10.67 -4.13 6.01
C VAL A 109 12.13 -4.37 6.33
N GLY A 110 12.59 -3.91 7.48
CA GLY A 110 13.96 -4.12 7.96
C GLY A 110 13.95 -4.69 9.37
N VAL A 111 14.89 -5.59 9.66
CA VAL A 111 15.06 -6.14 11.00
C VAL A 111 16.33 -5.55 11.61
N THR A 112 16.20 -4.86 12.74
CA THR A 112 17.34 -4.26 13.45
C THR A 112 17.43 -4.81 14.88
N PRO A 113 18.56 -4.68 15.58
CA PRO A 113 18.64 -4.98 17.01
C PRO A 113 17.62 -4.23 17.88
N GLN A 114 17.29 -3.00 17.50
CA GLN A 114 16.39 -2.11 18.22
C GLN A 114 14.92 -2.51 18.00
N GLY A 115 14.57 -2.93 16.78
CA GLY A 115 13.20 -3.21 16.41
C GLY A 115 12.96 -3.55 14.95
N LEU A 116 11.69 -3.63 14.60
CA LEU A 116 11.18 -3.80 13.26
C LEU A 116 11.07 -2.44 12.57
N TYR A 117 11.88 -2.22 11.55
CA TYR A 117 11.85 -1.03 10.71
C TYR A 117 10.81 -1.20 9.60
N LEU A 118 9.92 -0.22 9.43
CA LEU A 118 8.93 -0.18 8.35
C LEU A 118 9.00 1.17 7.65
N SER A 119 8.96 1.17 6.32
CA SER A 119 8.85 2.40 5.54
C SER A 119 8.06 2.16 4.26
N ILE A 120 7.52 3.21 3.66
CA ILE A 120 6.87 3.12 2.36
C ILE A 120 7.88 3.50 1.26
N PHE A 121 7.76 2.84 0.11
CA PHE A 121 8.55 3.15 -1.07
C PHE A 121 8.40 4.63 -1.45
N PRO A 122 9.50 5.36 -1.74
CA PRO A 122 9.47 6.82 -1.85
C PRO A 122 8.40 7.40 -2.79
N LEU A 123 8.11 6.75 -3.92
CA LEU A 123 7.07 7.20 -4.86
C LEU A 123 5.64 7.13 -4.30
N PHE A 124 5.42 6.30 -3.28
CA PHE A 124 4.11 6.10 -2.65
C PHE A 124 4.06 6.62 -1.20
N ASN A 125 5.09 7.36 -0.79
CA ASN A 125 5.27 7.70 0.61
C ASN A 125 4.28 8.76 1.11
N PHE A 126 3.77 9.65 0.27
CA PHE A 126 2.73 10.66 0.60
C PHE A 126 2.84 11.35 1.99
N GLY A 127 4.07 11.57 2.49
CA GLY A 127 4.33 12.18 3.80
C GLY A 127 4.29 11.22 5.00
N LEU A 128 4.19 9.91 4.78
CA LEU A 128 4.27 8.89 5.81
C LEU A 128 5.72 8.74 6.29
N PRO A 129 5.99 8.91 7.60
CA PRO A 129 7.34 8.78 8.11
C PRO A 129 7.72 7.29 8.25
N PRO A 130 9.03 6.95 8.17
CA PRO A 130 9.48 5.62 8.53
C PRO A 130 9.25 5.36 10.03
N LEU A 131 9.10 4.08 10.36
CA LEU A 131 8.77 3.59 11.68
C LEU A 131 9.84 2.62 12.17
N LEU A 132 10.17 2.68 13.45
CA LEU A 132 10.99 1.69 14.15
C LEU A 132 10.21 1.19 15.36
N ILE A 133 9.58 0.03 15.21
CA ILE A 133 8.77 -0.59 16.26
C ILE A 133 9.69 -1.43 17.14
N PRO A 134 9.93 -1.08 18.41
CA PRO A 134 10.84 -1.84 19.26
C PRO A 134 10.29 -3.25 19.49
N TRP A 135 11.18 -4.23 19.63
CA TRP A 135 10.75 -5.62 19.85
C TRP A 135 9.81 -5.75 21.05
N SER A 136 10.06 -4.99 22.13
CA SER A 136 9.24 -4.96 23.35
C SER A 136 7.81 -4.45 23.15
N ALA A 137 7.53 -3.76 22.05
CA ALA A 137 6.17 -3.36 21.69
C ALA A 137 5.37 -4.50 21.05
N ILE A 138 6.01 -5.58 20.59
CA ILE A 138 5.35 -6.72 19.98
C ILE A 138 5.01 -7.72 21.10
N ARG A 139 3.72 -7.92 21.37
CA ARG A 139 3.24 -8.82 22.44
C ARG A 139 3.16 -10.26 22.01
N LYS A 140 2.79 -10.49 20.74
CA LYS A 140 2.49 -11.82 20.21
C LYS A 140 2.65 -11.82 18.70
N ILE A 141 3.05 -12.97 18.17
CA ILE A 141 2.95 -13.29 16.75
C ILE A 141 2.00 -14.48 16.56
N GLU A 142 1.23 -14.46 15.48
CA GLU A 142 0.37 -15.58 15.09
C GLU A 142 0.53 -15.88 13.60
N PRO A 143 0.56 -17.17 13.21
CA PRO A 143 0.44 -17.53 11.81
C PRO A 143 -0.88 -16.98 11.23
N ALA A 144 -0.78 -16.25 10.13
CA ALA A 144 -1.90 -15.69 9.38
C ALA A 144 -2.04 -16.37 8.01
N ASN A 145 -1.61 -17.63 7.92
CA ASN A 145 -1.37 -18.37 6.69
C ASN A 145 -2.57 -18.34 5.74
N GLN A 146 -2.28 -18.07 4.46
CA GLN A 146 -3.10 -18.47 3.32
C GLN A 146 -2.39 -19.64 2.62
N LEU A 147 -3.16 -20.42 1.84
CA LEU A 147 -2.78 -21.70 1.21
C LEU A 147 -1.38 -21.77 0.55
N PHE A 148 -0.77 -20.65 0.14
CA PHE A 148 0.50 -20.62 -0.61
C PHE A 148 1.57 -19.68 -0.06
N THR A 149 1.31 -18.89 0.98
CA THR A 149 2.31 -17.95 1.53
C THR A 149 2.19 -17.85 3.03
N GLN A 150 3.29 -18.12 3.73
CA GLN A 150 3.36 -17.99 5.17
C GLN A 150 3.45 -16.53 5.56
N ARG A 151 2.57 -16.11 6.48
CA ARG A 151 2.52 -14.74 6.98
C ARG A 151 2.40 -14.78 8.49
N PHE A 152 3.01 -13.81 9.15
CA PHE A 152 2.80 -13.59 10.56
C PHE A 152 1.98 -12.33 10.77
N ARG A 153 1.02 -12.43 11.68
CA ARG A 153 0.34 -11.30 12.27
C ARG A 153 1.04 -10.93 13.56
N LEU A 154 1.43 -9.67 13.68
CA LEU A 154 2.04 -9.11 14.87
C LEU A 154 0.99 -8.31 15.63
N TYR A 155 0.94 -8.53 16.94
CA TYR A 155 0.09 -7.79 17.86
C TYR A 155 0.95 -6.83 18.67
N LEU A 156 0.67 -5.54 18.54
CA LEU A 156 1.39 -4.50 19.29
C LEU A 156 0.73 -4.27 20.66
N THR A 157 1.49 -3.75 21.62
CA THR A 157 0.97 -3.28 22.91
C THR A 157 0.10 -2.05 22.73
N LYS A 158 0.62 -1.07 22.00
CA LYS A 158 -0.03 0.18 21.58
C LYS A 158 0.60 0.64 20.26
N PRO A 159 -0.10 1.33 19.36
CA PRO A 159 -1.55 1.34 19.26
C PRO A 159 -2.05 -0.05 18.85
N ASP A 160 -3.35 -0.31 18.94
CA ASP A 160 -3.95 -1.57 18.48
C ASP A 160 -4.07 -1.57 16.94
N VAL A 161 -2.91 -1.53 16.27
CA VAL A 161 -2.79 -1.55 14.82
C VAL A 161 -2.26 -2.91 14.42
N LYS A 162 -3.06 -3.62 13.63
CA LYS A 162 -2.74 -4.94 13.11
C LYS A 162 -1.63 -4.85 12.06
N ILE A 163 -0.54 -5.59 12.25
CA ILE A 163 0.51 -5.70 11.23
C ILE A 163 0.56 -7.14 10.76
N VAL A 164 0.55 -7.37 9.44
CA VAL A 164 0.72 -8.70 8.84
C VAL A 164 1.81 -8.64 7.80
N LEU A 165 2.86 -9.44 7.97
CA LEU A 165 4.02 -9.48 7.08
C LEU A 165 4.30 -10.91 6.64
N ARG A 166 5.02 -11.03 5.52
CA ARG A 166 5.54 -12.32 5.05
C ARG A 166 6.58 -12.85 6.05
N LYS A 167 6.61 -14.17 6.20
CA LYS A 167 7.56 -14.84 7.09
C LYS A 167 9.01 -14.52 6.71
N GLU A 168 9.31 -14.50 5.42
CA GLU A 168 10.66 -14.30 4.89
C GLU A 168 11.21 -12.93 5.27
N ALA A 169 10.36 -11.88 5.22
CA ALA A 169 10.73 -10.53 5.62
C ALA A 169 10.99 -10.40 7.15
N LEU A 170 10.46 -11.34 7.93
CA LEU A 170 10.64 -11.40 9.38
C LEU A 170 11.67 -12.43 9.83
N GLU A 171 12.28 -13.21 8.95
CA GLU A 171 13.11 -14.35 9.34
C GLU A 171 14.27 -13.92 10.26
N GLY A 172 14.88 -12.75 9.97
CA GLY A 172 15.92 -12.17 10.83
C GLY A 172 15.44 -11.78 12.24
N ALA A 173 14.14 -11.58 12.43
CA ALA A 173 13.53 -11.19 13.70
C ALA A 173 13.42 -12.36 14.68
N ARG A 174 13.53 -13.61 14.20
CA ARG A 174 13.36 -14.82 15.02
C ARG A 174 14.18 -14.80 16.31
N LYS A 175 15.46 -14.41 16.23
CA LYS A 175 16.35 -14.34 17.40
C LYS A 175 15.92 -13.30 18.44
N TYR A 176 15.36 -12.17 17.99
CA TYR A 176 14.91 -11.10 18.88
C TYR A 176 13.58 -11.44 19.55
N LEU A 177 12.66 -12.04 18.79
CA LEU A 177 11.37 -12.50 19.32
C LEU A 177 11.55 -13.66 20.31
N ALA A 178 12.44 -14.62 20.01
CA ALA A 178 12.77 -15.71 20.94
C ALA A 178 13.37 -15.18 22.26
N ALA A 179 14.19 -14.12 22.20
CA ALA A 179 14.73 -13.49 23.40
C ALA A 179 13.65 -12.83 24.29
N GLN A 180 12.47 -12.55 23.74
CA GLN A 180 11.31 -12.06 24.49
C GLN A 180 10.37 -13.17 24.96
N GLY A 181 10.74 -14.44 24.76
CA GLY A 181 9.87 -15.58 25.04
C GLY A 181 8.69 -15.70 24.06
N ILE A 182 8.74 -15.02 22.92
CA ILE A 182 7.72 -15.14 21.87
C ILE A 182 8.08 -16.34 21.00
N GLU A 183 7.24 -17.37 21.03
CA GLU A 183 7.45 -18.58 20.24
C GLU A 183 7.25 -18.32 18.74
N TRP A 184 8.21 -18.79 17.95
CA TRP A 184 8.19 -18.77 16.50
C TRP A 184 7.62 -20.10 16.00
N ILE A 185 6.31 -20.13 15.77
CA ILE A 185 5.55 -21.31 15.35
C ILE A 185 5.44 -21.38 13.82
#